data_AF-A0A9E6VYF1-F1
#
_entry.id   AF-A0A9E6VYF1-F1
#
_cell.length_a   1.000
_cell.length_b   1.000
_cell.length_c   1.000
_cell.angle_alpha   90.00
_cell.angle_beta   90.00
_cell.angle_gamma   90.00
#
_symmetry.space_group_name_H-M   'P 1'
#
loop_
_entity.id
_entity.type
_entity.pdbx_description
1 polymer ?
#
loop_
_entity_poly.entity_id
_entity_poly.type
_entity_poly.pdbx_seq_one_letter_code
_entity_poly.pdbx_strand_id
1 'polypeptide(L)'
;ADWMQRNFDRRIETLVPVTNETIHRQVLDQIMVVCLKDNAQSWHLVENGEYERISRKGEGFSAHNYFMTNPSLSGRGKALLVKEPVPKLVPPK
;
A
#
# COMPACT_ATOMS: atom_id res chain seq x y z
N ALA A 1 -4.89 2.35 -15.92
CA ALA A 1 -5.98 3.32 -15.93
C ALA A 1 -6.43 3.73 -14.54
N ASP A 2 -6.65 5.02 -14.32
CA ASP A 2 -7.58 5.51 -13.28
C ASP A 2 -9.04 5.46 -13.78
N TRP A 3 -9.99 5.74 -12.90
CA TRP A 3 -11.42 5.80 -13.24
C TRP A 3 -11.84 7.17 -13.73
N MET A 4 -11.40 7.54 -14.93
CA MET A 4 -11.90 8.71 -15.64
C MET A 4 -12.40 8.33 -17.01
N GLN A 5 -13.47 8.98 -17.46
CA GLN A 5 -14.13 8.69 -18.74
C GLN A 5 -13.13 8.60 -19.91
N ARG A 6 -12.15 9.50 -19.95
CA ARG A 6 -11.12 9.51 -21.00
C ARG A 6 -10.32 8.20 -21.08
N ASN A 7 -10.16 7.48 -19.97
CA ASN A 7 -9.40 6.23 -19.94
C ASN A 7 -10.26 5.05 -20.43
N PHE A 8 -11.59 5.14 -20.31
CA PHE A 8 -12.51 4.11 -20.80
C PHE A 8 -12.85 4.28 -22.28
N ASP A 9 -13.05 5.53 -22.74
CA ASP A 9 -13.61 5.79 -24.07
C ASP A 9 -12.55 6.19 -25.11
N ARG A 10 -11.38 6.68 -24.67
CA ARG A 10 -10.42 7.37 -25.55
C ARG A 10 -8.98 6.89 -25.45
N ARG A 11 -8.67 5.99 -24.51
CA ARG A 11 -7.31 5.44 -24.32
C ARG A 11 -7.35 3.92 -24.39
N ILE A 12 -6.26 3.36 -24.89
CA ILE A 12 -6.01 1.92 -24.80
C ILE A 12 -5.34 1.67 -23.45
N GLU A 13 -6.04 0.96 -22.58
CA GLU A 13 -5.59 0.65 -21.22
C GLU A 13 -5.50 -0.87 -21.05
N THR A 14 -4.64 -1.33 -20.14
CA THR A 14 -4.51 -2.74 -19.80
C THR A 14 -4.54 -2.94 -18.29
N LEU A 15 -5.14 -4.05 -17.85
CA LEU A 15 -5.09 -4.55 -16.49
C LEU A 15 -4.56 -5.97 -16.53
N VAL A 16 -3.52 -6.23 -15.76
CA VAL A 16 -2.91 -7.57 -15.67
C VAL A 16 -3.27 -8.17 -14.32
N PRO A 17 -3.92 -9.34 -14.28
CA PRO A 17 -4.25 -9.97 -13.01
C PRO A 17 -2.98 -10.48 -12.31
N VAL A 18 -2.92 -10.27 -11.00
CA VAL A 18 -1.88 -10.87 -10.14
C VAL A 18 -2.35 -12.27 -9.74
N THR A 19 -1.93 -13.28 -10.50
CA THR A 19 -2.38 -14.68 -10.32
C THR A 19 -1.61 -15.44 -9.23
N ASN A 20 -0.43 -14.97 -8.84
CA ASN A 20 0.34 -15.59 -7.76
C ASN A 20 -0.28 -15.22 -6.40
N GLU A 21 -0.81 -16.21 -5.69
CA GLU A 21 -1.50 -16.01 -4.41
C GLU A 21 -0.65 -15.30 -3.35
N THR A 22 0.65 -15.62 -3.27
CA THR A 22 1.56 -15.00 -2.31
C THR A 22 1.77 -13.51 -2.62
N ILE A 23 1.94 -13.16 -3.90
CA ILE A 23 2.08 -11.77 -4.33
C ILE A 23 0.76 -11.03 -4.12
N HIS A 24 -0.36 -11.61 -4.53
CA HIS A 24 -1.68 -11.03 -4.36
C HIS A 24 -1.97 -10.72 -2.89
N ARG A 25 -1.67 -11.67 -2.00
CA ARG A 25 -1.79 -11.51 -0.55
C ARG A 25 -0.90 -10.39 -0.03
N GLN A 26 0.35 -10.30 -0.49
CA GLN A 26 1.25 -9.24 -0.05
C GLN A 26 0.76 -7.85 -0.46
N VAL A 27 0.25 -7.72 -1.70
CA VAL A 27 -0.33 -6.45 -2.17
C VAL A 27 -1.49 -6.03 -1.28
N LEU A 28 -2.43 -6.93 -0.99
CA LEU A 28 -3.61 -6.62 -0.18
C LEU A 28 -3.29 -6.45 1.32
N ASP A 29 -2.61 -7.42 1.93
CA ASP A 29 -2.46 -7.51 3.38
C ASP A 29 -1.29 -6.67 3.92
N GLN A 30 -0.34 -6.28 3.06
CA GLN A 30 0.82 -5.47 3.49
C GLN A 30 0.82 -4.10 2.82
N ILE A 31 0.84 -4.04 1.49
CA ILE A 31 1.03 -2.77 0.79
C ILE A 31 -0.19 -1.86 1.00
N MET A 32 -1.40 -2.36 0.72
CA MET A 32 -2.62 -1.57 0.89
C MET A 32 -2.85 -1.17 2.35
N VAL A 33 -2.59 -2.07 3.30
CA VAL A 33 -2.72 -1.78 4.75
C VAL A 33 -1.77 -0.66 5.17
N VAL A 34 -0.51 -0.68 4.71
CA VAL A 34 0.46 0.38 5.01
C VAL A 34 0.02 1.72 4.42
N CYS A 35 -0.45 1.72 3.16
CA CYS A 35 -0.97 2.94 2.53
C CYS A 35 -2.17 3.52 3.29
N LEU A 36 -3.11 2.68 3.72
CA LEU A 36 -4.30 3.09 4.49
C LEU A 36 -3.98 3.56 5.91
N LYS A 37 -2.87 3.09 6.49
CA LYS A 37 -2.41 3.49 7.83
C LYS A 37 -1.67 4.82 7.82
N ASP A 38 -1.28 5.33 6.66
CA ASP A 38 -0.57 6.60 6.56
C ASP A 38 -1.40 7.73 7.18
N ASN A 39 -0.79 8.42 8.15
CA ASN A 39 -1.36 9.65 8.73
C ASN A 39 -0.33 10.78 8.76
N ALA A 40 0.89 10.53 8.27
CA ALA A 40 1.91 11.55 8.13
C ALA A 40 1.66 12.41 6.88
N GLN A 41 1.20 11.83 5.76
CA GLN A 41 1.02 12.54 4.48
C GLN A 41 -0.41 12.49 3.93
N SER A 42 -1.30 11.73 4.56
CA SER A 42 -2.66 11.53 4.08
C SER A 42 -3.63 12.68 4.40
N TRP A 43 -4.56 12.89 3.47
CA TRP A 43 -5.66 13.83 3.56
C TRP A 43 -6.98 13.09 3.34
N HIS A 44 -8.02 13.50 4.06
CA HIS A 44 -9.37 12.97 3.91
C HIS A 44 -10.19 13.93 3.03
N LEU A 45 -10.72 13.41 1.92
CA LEU A 45 -11.69 14.13 1.11
C LEU A 45 -13.06 13.96 1.76
N VAL A 46 -13.61 15.04 2.29
CA VAL A 46 -14.94 15.06 2.90
C VAL A 46 -16.03 15.33 1.86
N GLU A 47 -17.28 15.08 2.21
CA GLU A 47 -18.43 15.14 1.29
C GLU A 47 -18.64 16.51 0.62
N ASN A 48 -18.20 17.59 1.28
CA ASN A 48 -18.28 18.95 0.75
C ASN A 48 -17.18 19.27 -0.30
N GLY A 49 -16.30 18.30 -0.61
CA GLY A 49 -15.21 18.45 -1.56
C GLY A 49 -13.93 19.08 -0.99
N GLU A 50 -13.90 19.39 0.31
CA GLU A 50 -12.71 19.90 0.98
C GLU A 50 -11.78 18.76 1.40
N TYR A 51 -10.49 19.09 1.55
CA TYR A 51 -9.48 18.15 2.02
C TYR A 51 -9.06 18.52 3.43
N GLU A 52 -9.24 17.59 4.36
CA GLU A 52 -8.81 17.72 5.75
C GLU A 52 -7.55 16.88 6.01
N ARG A 53 -6.56 17.46 6.69
CA ARG A 53 -5.35 16.71 7.04
C ARG A 53 -5.72 15.66 8.08
N ILE A 54 -5.30 14.40 7.87
CA ILE A 54 -5.51 13.36 8.88
C ILE A 54 -4.74 13.73 10.16
N SER A 55 -5.45 13.70 11.29
CA SER A 55 -4.87 13.93 12.61
C SER A 55 -3.82 12.87 12.93
N ARG A 56 -2.66 13.30 13.42
CA ARG A 56 -1.58 12.42 13.90
C ARG A 56 -1.26 12.72 15.35
N LYS A 57 -0.93 11.67 16.10
CA LYS A 57 -0.31 11.78 17.42
C LYS A 57 1.20 11.57 17.26
N GLY A 58 2.01 12.48 17.82
CA GLY A 58 3.46 12.42 17.67
C GLY A 58 3.93 12.61 16.22
N GLU A 59 4.99 11.90 15.83
CA GLU A 59 5.60 12.04 14.50
C GLU A 59 4.70 11.55 13.35
N GLY A 60 3.73 10.67 13.64
CA GLY A 60 2.88 10.02 12.65
C GLY A 60 3.56 8.86 11.93
N PHE A 61 2.78 8.12 11.15
CA PHE A 61 3.22 7.00 10.34
C PHE A 61 3.25 7.41 8.87
N SER A 62 4.42 7.29 8.23
CA SER A 62 4.64 7.59 6.81
C SER A 62 4.83 6.29 6.02
N ALA A 63 3.88 5.99 5.13
CA ALA A 63 3.99 4.84 4.23
C ALA A 63 5.20 4.94 3.31
N HIS A 64 5.54 6.16 2.84
CA HIS A 64 6.72 6.38 2.00
C HIS A 64 8.01 5.97 2.71
N ASN A 65 8.22 6.47 3.94
CA ASN A 65 9.41 6.14 4.72
C ASN A 65 9.44 4.64 5.02
N TYR A 66 8.29 4.06 5.39
CA TYR A 66 8.17 2.63 5.65
C TYR A 66 8.62 1.79 4.46
N PHE A 67 8.17 2.08 3.24
CA PHE A 67 8.57 1.30 2.06
C PHE A 67 10.03 1.52 1.65
N MET A 68 10.61 2.70 1.92
CA MET A 68 12.02 2.97 1.66
C MET A 68 12.95 2.20 2.61
N THR A 69 12.52 1.91 3.83
CA THR A 69 13.33 1.17 4.82
C THR A 69 13.00 -0.32 4.88
N ASN A 70 11.81 -0.73 4.43
CA ASN A 70 11.30 -2.10 4.54
C ASN A 70 10.97 -2.65 3.14
N PRO A 71 11.99 -2.96 2.32
CA PRO A 71 11.77 -3.46 0.96
C PRO A 71 11.07 -4.82 0.99
N SER A 72 10.13 -4.98 0.05
CA SER A 72 9.40 -6.24 -0.18
C SER A 72 10.37 -7.41 -0.43
N LEU A 73 10.12 -8.54 0.25
CA LEU A 73 10.87 -9.79 0.05
C LEU A 73 10.27 -10.68 -1.06
N SER A 74 9.14 -10.28 -1.63
CA SER A 74 8.44 -11.08 -2.63
C SER A 74 9.13 -11.01 -3.98
N GLY A 75 9.40 -12.18 -4.56
CA GLY A 75 10.18 -12.35 -5.79
C GLY A 75 11.55 -13.00 -5.60
N ARG A 76 12.03 -13.20 -4.36
CA ARG A 76 13.33 -13.85 -4.09
C ARG A 76 13.32 -15.39 -4.07
N GLY A 77 12.23 -16.05 -4.45
CA GLY A 77 12.15 -17.52 -4.48
C GLY A 77 12.68 -18.19 -3.19
N LYS A 78 13.27 -19.38 -3.32
CA LYS A 78 13.93 -20.16 -2.24
C LYS A 78 15.14 -19.47 -1.56
N ALA A 79 15.41 -18.18 -1.80
CA ALA A 79 16.49 -17.47 -1.12
C ALA A 79 16.20 -17.19 0.37
N LEU A 80 14.97 -17.45 0.83
CA LEU A 80 14.63 -17.56 2.25
C LEU A 80 14.69 -19.03 2.70
N LEU A 81 15.88 -19.62 2.61
CA LEU A 81 16.33 -20.61 3.61
C LEU A 81 16.69 -19.91 4.95
N VAL A 82 16.31 -18.65 5.10
CA VAL A 82 16.36 -17.90 6.34
C VAL A 82 15.06 -18.17 7.09
N LYS A 83 15.20 -18.90 8.20
CA LYS A 83 14.17 -19.37 9.14
C LYS A 83 13.31 -18.29 9.81
N GLU A 84 13.33 -17.05 9.34
CA GLU A 84 12.61 -15.98 10.02
C GLU A 84 11.19 -15.86 9.48
N PRO A 85 10.17 -15.96 10.34
CA PRO A 85 8.78 -15.82 9.91
C PRO A 85 8.58 -14.43 9.32
N VAL A 86 7.77 -14.34 8.25
CA VAL A 86 7.29 -13.07 7.70
C VAL A 86 6.87 -12.19 8.88
N PRO A 87 7.45 -10.98 9.06
CA PRO A 87 7.12 -10.14 10.18
C PRO A 87 5.63 -9.87 10.16
N LYS A 88 4.89 -10.45 11.11
CA LYS A 88 3.50 -10.06 11.34
C LYS A 88 3.57 -8.62 11.82
N LEU A 89 2.89 -7.72 11.11
CA LEU A 89 2.74 -6.33 11.50
C LEU A 89 2.06 -6.30 12.87
N VAL A 90 2.85 -6.15 13.93
CA VAL A 90 2.32 -5.88 15.27
C VAL A 90 1.95 -4.41 15.30
N PRO A 91 0.68 -4.05 15.54
CA PRO A 91 0.31 -2.65 15.68
C PRO A 91 1.04 -2.06 16.89
N PRO A 92 1.62 -0.85 16.79
CA PRO A 92 2.18 -0.17 17.95
C PRO A 92 1.07 0.16 18.95
N LYS A 93 1.41 0.07 20.24
CA LYS A 93 0.53 0.41 21.38
C LYS A 93 0.02 1.84 21.31
#